data_AF-U7QV64-F1
#
_entry.id   AF-U7QV64-F1
#
_cell.length_a   1.000
_cell.length_b   1.000
_cell.length_c   1.000
_cell.angle_alpha   90.00
_cell.angle_beta   90.00
_cell.angle_gamma   90.00
#
_symmetry.space_group_name_H-M   'P 1'
#
loop_
_entity.id
_entity.type
_entity.pdbx_description
1 polymer ?
#
loop_
_entity_poly.entity_id
_entity_poly.type
_entity_poly.pdbx_seq_one_letter_code
_entity_poly.pdbx_strand_id
1 'polypeptide(L)'
;KTLSDNSWGWAYRSEDLWTQQLNHWRSRQQVILRERPVILRSMDPRILNQLLPAMIISDWSGFLTPVSELMIDAPEPQIYSRPENCGKGGSEQPFVLDSHLLYAWHHSDYALQGMASVIGDNLWENHGKLAIKLDKPRGKLQEQITHWLKTHLGNGDDISNLTSADYLQMLNEQYPTTG
;
A
#
# COMPACT_ATOMS: atom_id res chain seq x y z
N LYS A 1 5.02 -27.81 5.85
CA LYS A 1 5.60 -26.74 6.68
C LYS A 1 5.65 -25.51 5.79
N THR A 2 4.59 -24.72 5.78
CA THR A 2 4.57 -23.40 5.13
C THR A 2 5.41 -22.46 6.00
N LEU A 3 6.28 -21.68 5.36
CA LEU A 3 7.02 -20.63 6.02
C LEU A 3 5.98 -19.55 6.37
N SER A 4 5.59 -19.49 7.64
CA SER A 4 4.55 -18.57 8.16
C SER A 4 5.07 -17.13 8.30
N ASP A 5 6.19 -16.80 7.69
CA ASP A 5 6.89 -15.54 7.88
C ASP A 5 6.88 -14.75 6.58
N ASN A 6 5.93 -13.81 6.49
CA ASN A 6 5.78 -12.91 5.34
C ASN A 6 6.93 -11.89 5.23
N SER A 7 8.02 -12.03 6.02
CA SER A 7 9.20 -11.16 5.96
C SER A 7 10.21 -11.55 4.88
N TRP A 8 10.08 -12.73 4.26
CA TRP A 8 11.06 -13.28 3.32
C TRP A 8 10.95 -12.72 1.90
N GLY A 9 9.95 -11.88 1.62
CA GLY A 9 9.76 -11.25 0.31
C GLY A 9 8.94 -12.10 -0.64
N TRP A 10 9.35 -12.11 -1.90
CA TRP A 10 8.77 -12.92 -2.98
C TRP A 10 9.90 -13.46 -3.86
N ALA A 11 9.61 -14.55 -4.58
CA ALA A 11 10.53 -15.16 -5.54
C ALA A 11 10.00 -14.98 -6.95
N TYR A 12 10.88 -15.04 -7.96
CA TYR A 12 10.46 -14.96 -9.35
C TYR A 12 11.29 -15.86 -10.25
N ARG A 13 10.70 -16.23 -11.39
CA ARG A 13 11.39 -16.85 -12.53
C ARG A 13 11.62 -15.80 -13.61
N SER A 14 12.74 -15.91 -14.29
CA SER A 14 13.12 -15.06 -15.41
C SER A 14 13.95 -15.84 -16.41
N GLU A 15 13.75 -15.54 -17.69
CA GLU A 15 14.53 -16.08 -18.80
C GLU A 15 15.70 -15.17 -19.20
N ASP A 16 15.76 -13.95 -18.64
CA ASP A 16 16.79 -12.96 -18.97
C ASP A 16 18.11 -13.25 -18.24
N LEU A 17 19.21 -12.66 -18.72
CA LEU A 17 20.52 -12.85 -18.11
C LEU A 17 20.58 -12.22 -16.70
N TRP A 18 21.30 -12.86 -15.78
CA TRP A 18 21.44 -12.40 -14.39
C TRP A 18 21.85 -10.92 -14.27
N THR A 19 22.76 -10.45 -15.13
CA THR A 19 23.20 -9.05 -15.15
C THR A 19 22.08 -8.09 -15.53
N GLN A 20 21.19 -8.48 -16.45
CA GLN A 20 20.02 -7.69 -16.83
C GLN A 20 19.01 -7.63 -15.67
N GLN A 21 18.78 -8.76 -15.00
CA GLN A 21 17.94 -8.84 -13.81
C GLN A 21 18.43 -7.91 -12.69
N LEU A 22 19.73 -7.96 -12.37
CA LEU A 22 20.33 -7.10 -11.35
C LEU A 22 20.22 -5.60 -11.68
N ASN A 23 20.50 -5.23 -12.92
CA ASN A 23 20.44 -3.83 -13.35
C ASN A 23 19.01 -3.30 -13.29
N HIS A 24 18.04 -4.11 -13.72
CA HIS A 24 16.62 -3.78 -13.59
C HIS A 24 16.24 -3.49 -12.15
N TRP A 25 16.44 -4.43 -11.22
CA TRP A 25 16.00 -4.25 -9.83
C TRP A 25 16.68 -3.09 -9.11
N ARG A 26 17.92 -2.75 -9.47
CA ARG A 26 18.61 -1.54 -8.98
C ARG A 26 17.90 -0.27 -9.44
N SER A 27 17.50 -0.20 -10.72
CA SER A 27 16.79 0.94 -11.30
C SER A 27 15.34 1.09 -10.83
N ARG A 28 14.73 0.04 -10.25
CA ARG A 28 13.32 0.02 -9.81
C ARG A 28 13.11 0.18 -8.30
N GLN A 29 14.18 0.49 -7.54
CA GLN A 29 14.04 0.91 -6.14
C GLN A 29 13.43 2.32 -6.03
N GLN A 30 13.73 3.18 -6.99
CA GLN A 30 13.20 4.54 -7.10
C GLN A 30 12.11 4.60 -8.16
N VAL A 31 10.97 5.18 -7.79
CA VAL A 31 9.81 5.36 -8.66
C VAL A 31 9.33 6.81 -8.58
N ILE A 32 8.57 7.26 -9.58
CA ILE A 32 7.89 8.55 -9.54
C ILE A 32 6.51 8.37 -8.92
N LEU A 33 6.23 9.15 -7.89
CA LEU A 33 4.92 9.26 -7.25
C LEU A 33 4.53 10.74 -7.22
N ARG A 34 3.41 11.11 -7.87
CA ARG A 34 2.94 12.51 -7.93
C ARG A 34 4.08 13.47 -8.32
N GLU A 35 4.78 13.15 -9.41
CA GLU A 35 5.93 13.90 -9.95
C GLU A 35 7.19 13.94 -9.06
N ARG A 36 7.21 13.20 -7.95
CA ARG A 36 8.35 13.18 -7.01
C ARG A 36 9.02 11.81 -7.00
N PRO A 37 10.37 11.75 -6.98
CA PRO A 37 11.08 10.49 -6.79
C PRO A 37 10.88 10.00 -5.35
N VAL A 38 10.44 8.75 -5.20
CA VAL A 38 10.25 8.08 -3.91
C VAL A 38 10.86 6.68 -3.95
N ILE A 39 11.13 6.11 -2.77
CA ILE A 39 11.57 4.72 -2.64
C ILE A 39 10.36 3.81 -2.52
N LEU A 40 10.18 2.91 -3.47
CA LEU A 40 9.16 1.86 -3.39
C LEU A 40 9.78 0.60 -2.82
N ARG A 41 9.31 0.17 -1.65
CA ARG A 41 9.73 -1.08 -1.02
C ARG A 41 9.02 -2.28 -1.65
N SER A 42 9.18 -2.47 -2.96
CA SER A 42 8.52 -3.54 -3.71
C SER A 42 8.93 -4.93 -3.27
N MET A 43 10.08 -5.09 -2.62
CA MET A 43 10.49 -6.36 -1.99
C MET A 43 9.63 -6.73 -0.77
N ASP A 44 8.84 -5.80 -0.22
CA ASP A 44 7.89 -6.08 0.85
C ASP A 44 6.61 -6.67 0.25
N PRO A 45 6.25 -7.93 0.55
CA PRO A 45 5.09 -8.57 -0.05
C PRO A 45 3.80 -7.89 0.43
N ARG A 46 3.80 -7.20 1.58
CA ARG A 46 2.63 -6.45 2.05
C ARG A 46 2.32 -5.22 1.19
N ILE A 47 3.31 -4.72 0.46
CA ILE A 47 3.15 -3.64 -0.51
C ILE A 47 2.86 -4.23 -1.88
N LEU A 48 3.74 -5.09 -2.39
CA LEU A 48 3.61 -5.59 -3.76
C LEU A 48 2.32 -6.38 -3.98
N ASN A 49 1.88 -7.16 -2.99
CA ASN A 49 0.64 -7.96 -3.09
C ASN A 49 -0.63 -7.10 -3.23
N GLN A 50 -0.60 -5.85 -2.76
CA GLN A 50 -1.72 -4.93 -2.95
C GLN A 50 -1.75 -4.33 -4.36
N LEU A 51 -0.57 -4.18 -4.98
CA LEU A 51 -0.42 -3.56 -6.29
C LEU A 51 -0.64 -4.56 -7.44
N LEU A 52 -0.16 -5.80 -7.30
CA LEU A 52 -0.16 -6.80 -8.37
C LEU A 52 -1.53 -7.06 -9.00
N PRO A 53 -2.63 -7.22 -8.25
CA PRO A 53 -3.94 -7.44 -8.85
C PRO A 53 -4.42 -6.28 -9.72
N ALA A 54 -3.92 -5.06 -9.46
CA ALA A 54 -4.27 -3.86 -10.20
C ALA A 54 -3.31 -3.58 -11.37
N MET A 55 -2.18 -4.28 -11.46
CA MET A 55 -1.19 -4.04 -12.52
C MET A 55 -1.74 -4.40 -13.90
N ILE A 56 -1.67 -3.44 -14.81
CA ILE A 56 -2.00 -3.62 -16.23
C ILE A 56 -0.76 -4.05 -17.03
N ILE A 57 -0.94 -4.39 -18.31
CA ILE A 57 0.15 -4.88 -19.18
C ILE A 57 1.34 -3.90 -19.21
N SER A 58 1.08 -2.59 -19.23
CA SER A 58 2.15 -1.57 -19.20
C SER A 58 2.92 -1.57 -17.88
N ASP A 59 2.28 -1.83 -16.73
CA ASP A 59 2.99 -1.92 -15.45
C ASP A 59 3.85 -3.17 -15.40
N TRP A 60 3.31 -4.30 -15.87
CA TRP A 60 4.05 -5.54 -15.97
C TRP A 60 5.29 -5.38 -16.86
N SER A 61 5.15 -4.70 -18.00
CA SER A 61 6.29 -4.43 -18.87
C SER A 61 7.27 -3.44 -18.20
N GLY A 62 6.81 -2.31 -17.68
CA GLY A 62 7.67 -1.23 -17.17
C GLY A 62 8.35 -1.53 -15.83
N PHE A 63 7.63 -2.20 -14.91
CA PHE A 63 8.08 -2.45 -13.55
C PHE A 63 8.56 -3.88 -13.33
N LEU A 64 7.84 -4.87 -13.86
CA LEU A 64 8.10 -6.28 -13.57
C LEU A 64 8.97 -6.98 -14.61
N THR A 65 9.33 -6.41 -15.75
CA THR A 65 10.36 -7.04 -16.61
C THR A 65 11.68 -7.09 -15.85
N PRO A 66 12.24 -8.26 -15.48
CA PRO A 66 12.28 -9.44 -16.33
C PRO A 66 11.51 -10.67 -15.79
N VAL A 67 10.55 -10.47 -14.90
CA VAL A 67 9.69 -11.50 -14.33
C VAL A 67 8.85 -12.17 -15.41
N SER A 68 8.94 -13.50 -15.46
CA SER A 68 8.04 -14.41 -16.20
C SER A 68 6.96 -14.99 -15.29
N GLU A 69 7.33 -15.34 -14.05
CA GLU A 69 6.44 -15.87 -13.03
C GLU A 69 6.87 -15.32 -11.66
N LEU A 70 5.92 -14.86 -10.86
CA LEU A 70 6.12 -14.32 -9.52
C LEU A 70 5.44 -15.21 -8.50
N MET A 71 6.13 -15.50 -7.40
CA MET A 71 5.64 -16.34 -6.31
C MET A 71 5.68 -15.53 -5.01
N ILE A 72 4.52 -15.25 -4.43
CA ILE A 72 4.41 -14.57 -3.14
C ILE A 72 4.12 -15.61 -2.07
N ASP A 73 5.00 -15.65 -1.07
CA ASP A 73 4.80 -16.48 0.11
C ASP A 73 3.80 -15.78 1.04
N ALA A 74 2.60 -16.35 1.09
CA ALA A 74 1.48 -15.91 1.90
C ALA A 74 0.78 -17.16 2.46
N PRO A 75 -0.10 -17.05 3.48
CA PRO A 75 -0.81 -18.21 4.02
C PRO A 75 -1.49 -19.07 2.94
N GLU A 76 -1.95 -18.42 1.87
CA GLU A 76 -2.28 -19.03 0.59
C GLU A 76 -1.27 -18.55 -0.47
N PRO A 77 -0.36 -19.42 -0.93
CA PRO A 77 0.66 -19.03 -1.92
C PRO A 77 0.01 -18.56 -3.21
N GLN A 78 0.47 -17.40 -3.70
CA GLN A 78 -0.04 -16.81 -4.94
C GLN A 78 1.03 -16.82 -6.02
N ILE A 79 0.62 -17.25 -7.21
CA ILE A 79 1.47 -17.28 -8.40
C ILE A 79 0.87 -16.31 -9.42
N TYR A 80 1.67 -15.37 -9.89
CA TYR A 80 1.30 -14.43 -10.94
C TYR A 80 2.17 -14.68 -12.17
N SER A 81 1.55 -14.93 -13.31
CA SER A 81 2.25 -15.09 -14.58
C SER A 81 2.25 -13.78 -15.36
N ARG A 82 3.35 -13.52 -16.07
CA ARG A 82 3.44 -12.40 -17.01
C ARG A 82 2.29 -12.47 -18.02
N PRO A 83 1.53 -11.38 -18.23
CA PRO A 83 0.48 -11.35 -19.24
C PRO A 83 1.00 -11.64 -20.66
N GLU A 84 0.18 -12.30 -21.48
CA GLU A 84 0.43 -12.44 -22.91
C GLU A 84 0.50 -11.04 -23.57
N ASN A 85 1.33 -10.89 -24.60
CA ASN A 85 1.60 -9.60 -25.27
C ASN A 85 2.29 -8.52 -24.41
N CYS A 86 2.81 -8.88 -23.24
CA CYS A 86 3.62 -7.99 -22.42
C CYS A 86 5.01 -7.82 -23.05
N GLY A 87 5.22 -6.70 -23.77
CA GLY A 87 6.48 -6.38 -24.43
C GLY A 87 7.68 -6.41 -23.47
N LYS A 88 8.90 -6.57 -24.00
CA LYS A 88 10.13 -6.49 -23.20
C LYS A 88 10.31 -5.05 -22.74
N GLY A 89 9.84 -4.74 -21.53
CA GLY A 89 9.93 -3.39 -20.99
C GLY A 89 11.35 -3.10 -20.53
N GLY A 90 11.81 -1.90 -20.85
CA GLY A 90 13.20 -1.49 -20.67
C GLY A 90 13.36 0.00 -20.91
N SER A 91 12.43 0.81 -20.37
CA SER A 91 12.66 2.24 -20.29
C SER A 91 13.72 2.48 -19.21
N GLU A 92 14.77 3.23 -19.54
CA GLU A 92 15.72 3.77 -18.56
C GLU A 92 15.04 4.73 -17.57
N GLN A 93 13.85 5.24 -17.91
CA GLN A 93 13.12 6.14 -17.05
C GLN A 93 12.65 5.41 -15.77
N PRO A 94 12.60 6.12 -14.63
CA PRO A 94 12.00 5.59 -13.42
C PRO A 94 10.54 5.20 -13.67
N PHE A 95 10.10 4.11 -13.03
CA PHE A 95 8.72 3.67 -13.12
C PHE A 95 7.78 4.68 -12.48
N VAL A 96 6.63 4.94 -13.08
CA VAL A 96 5.62 5.87 -12.55
C VAL A 96 4.55 5.06 -11.83
N LEU A 97 4.30 5.38 -10.56
CA LEU A 97 3.16 4.87 -9.81
C LEU A 97 1.89 5.64 -10.22
N ASP A 98 1.22 5.13 -11.25
CA ASP A 98 0.01 5.72 -11.80
C ASP A 98 -1.22 5.59 -10.87
N SER A 99 -2.27 6.33 -11.22
CA SER A 99 -3.46 6.52 -10.39
C SER A 99 -4.18 5.22 -10.02
N HIS A 100 -4.18 4.21 -10.89
CA HIS A 100 -4.82 2.91 -10.60
C HIS A 100 -4.05 2.10 -9.54
N LEU A 101 -2.71 2.19 -9.52
CA LEU A 101 -1.88 1.56 -8.48
C LEU A 101 -2.04 2.29 -7.15
N LEU A 102 -2.15 3.62 -7.19
CA LEU A 102 -2.45 4.41 -6.00
C LEU A 102 -3.83 4.11 -5.43
N TYR A 103 -4.81 3.98 -6.30
CA TYR A 103 -6.15 3.56 -5.92
C TYR A 103 -6.09 2.19 -5.21
N ALA A 104 -5.42 1.19 -5.81
CA ALA A 104 -5.26 -0.13 -5.22
C ALA A 104 -4.57 -0.09 -3.85
N TRP A 105 -3.52 0.72 -3.71
CA TRP A 105 -2.83 0.92 -2.43
C TRP A 105 -3.76 1.52 -1.38
N HIS A 106 -4.44 2.63 -1.67
CA HIS A 106 -5.30 3.32 -0.71
C HIS A 106 -6.51 2.48 -0.29
N HIS A 107 -6.94 1.52 -1.12
CA HIS A 107 -8.00 0.58 -0.80
C HIS A 107 -7.52 -0.70 -0.10
N SER A 108 -6.21 -0.83 0.14
CA SER A 108 -5.67 -1.99 0.87
C SER A 108 -5.87 -1.87 2.37
N ASP A 109 -6.15 -3.00 3.03
CA ASP A 109 -6.21 -3.06 4.49
C ASP A 109 -4.90 -2.62 5.14
N TYR A 110 -3.75 -2.85 4.48
CA TYR A 110 -2.43 -2.46 5.00
C TYR A 110 -2.25 -0.94 5.03
N ALA A 111 -2.62 -0.24 3.95
CA ALA A 111 -2.58 1.22 3.91
C ALA A 111 -3.55 1.83 4.92
N LEU A 112 -4.77 1.28 5.02
CA LEU A 112 -5.79 1.71 5.98
C LEU A 112 -5.30 1.56 7.42
N GLN A 113 -4.68 0.42 7.77
CA GLN A 113 -4.09 0.22 9.09
C GLN A 113 -2.97 1.23 9.37
N GLY A 114 -2.08 1.46 8.41
CA GLY A 114 -1.00 2.44 8.55
C GLY A 114 -1.52 3.86 8.79
N MET A 115 -2.51 4.29 8.01
CA MET A 115 -3.15 5.60 8.16
C MET A 115 -3.89 5.74 9.49
N ALA A 116 -4.65 4.71 9.87
CA ALA A 116 -5.36 4.71 11.15
C ALA A 116 -4.39 4.78 12.34
N SER A 117 -3.23 4.10 12.25
CA SER A 117 -2.20 4.18 13.30
C SER A 117 -1.60 5.57 13.38
N VAL A 118 -1.26 6.20 12.26
CA VAL A 118 -0.72 7.58 12.25
C VAL A 118 -1.69 8.57 12.89
N ILE A 119 -2.98 8.47 12.55
CA ILE A 119 -4.02 9.30 13.16
C ILE A 119 -4.17 8.99 14.65
N GLY A 120 -4.21 7.71 15.02
CA GLY A 120 -4.33 7.25 16.40
C GLY A 120 -3.17 7.72 17.27
N ASP A 121 -1.94 7.55 16.80
CA ASP A 121 -0.71 7.99 17.46
C ASP A 121 -0.73 9.51 17.67
N ASN A 122 -1.13 10.27 16.65
CA ASN A 122 -1.26 11.72 16.79
C ASN A 122 -2.30 12.13 17.86
N LEU A 123 -3.42 11.41 17.97
CA LEU A 123 -4.41 11.63 19.03
C LEU A 123 -3.86 11.26 20.41
N TRP A 124 -3.10 10.18 20.52
CA TRP A 124 -2.44 9.80 21.77
C TRP A 124 -1.44 10.87 22.22
N GLU A 125 -0.65 11.40 21.29
CA GLU A 125 0.36 12.43 21.54
C GLU A 125 -0.26 13.79 21.91
N ASN A 126 -1.27 14.25 21.17
CA ASN A 126 -1.78 15.61 21.28
C ASN A 126 -3.10 15.72 22.07
N HIS A 127 -3.85 14.62 22.19
CA HIS A 127 -5.18 14.58 22.79
C HIS A 127 -5.38 13.38 23.72
N GLY A 128 -4.36 13.01 24.50
CA GLY A 128 -4.33 11.76 25.27
C GLY A 128 -5.56 11.47 26.15
N LYS A 129 -6.18 12.48 26.79
CA LYS A 129 -7.42 12.28 27.56
C LYS A 129 -8.60 11.82 26.69
N LEU A 130 -8.72 12.39 25.48
CA LEU A 130 -9.73 11.99 24.51
C LEU A 130 -9.39 10.61 23.94
N ALA A 131 -8.12 10.35 23.60
CA ALA A 131 -7.67 9.04 23.12
C ALA A 131 -8.01 7.92 24.11
N ILE A 132 -7.76 8.12 25.42
CA ILE A 132 -8.15 7.18 26.49
C ILE A 132 -9.66 6.93 26.53
N LYS A 133 -10.47 7.95 26.22
CA LYS A 133 -11.93 7.82 26.21
C LYS A 133 -12.39 7.02 25.00
N LEU A 134 -11.83 7.31 23.82
CA LEU A 134 -12.18 6.66 22.56
C LEU A 134 -11.67 5.22 22.48
N ASP A 135 -10.53 4.92 23.11
CA ASP A 135 -9.93 3.58 23.16
C ASP A 135 -10.54 2.68 24.25
N LYS A 136 -11.83 2.86 24.57
CA LYS A 136 -12.56 2.00 25.53
C LYS A 136 -13.65 1.21 24.80
N PRO A 137 -13.57 -0.14 24.77
CA PRO A 137 -12.48 -0.98 25.27
C PRO A 137 -11.17 -0.80 24.47
N ARG A 138 -10.04 -1.27 25.01
CA ARG A 138 -8.71 -1.14 24.38
C ARG A 138 -8.75 -1.61 22.91
N GLY A 139 -8.18 -0.81 22.01
CA GLY A 139 -8.19 -1.03 20.56
C GLY A 139 -9.36 -0.36 19.84
N LYS A 140 -10.36 0.17 20.57
CA LYS A 140 -11.55 0.74 19.95
C LYS A 140 -11.28 2.00 19.15
N LEU A 141 -10.27 2.80 19.54
CA LEU A 141 -9.91 4.00 18.81
C LEU A 141 -9.44 3.65 17.39
N GLN A 142 -8.54 2.67 17.27
CA GLN A 142 -8.02 2.21 15.98
C GLN A 142 -9.15 1.67 15.08
N GLU A 143 -10.07 0.88 15.64
CA GLU A 143 -11.25 0.38 14.92
C GLU A 143 -12.12 1.51 14.39
N GLN A 144 -12.38 2.53 15.22
CA GLN A 144 -13.22 3.67 14.85
C GLN A 144 -12.58 4.51 13.73
N ILE A 145 -11.28 4.78 13.82
CA ILE A 145 -10.55 5.49 12.74
C ILE A 145 -10.57 4.67 11.46
N THR A 146 -10.31 3.36 11.54
CA THR A 146 -10.35 2.47 10.37
C THR A 146 -11.73 2.46 9.73
N HIS A 147 -12.80 2.40 10.53
CA HIS A 147 -14.17 2.47 10.03
C HIS A 147 -14.45 3.79 9.32
N TRP A 148 -14.04 4.91 9.92
CA TRP A 148 -14.18 6.24 9.32
C TRP A 148 -13.45 6.36 7.98
N LEU A 149 -12.21 5.86 7.87
CA LEU A 149 -11.47 5.81 6.61
C LEU A 149 -12.19 4.95 5.56
N LYS A 150 -12.72 3.78 5.95
CA LYS A 150 -13.50 2.91 5.06
C LYS A 150 -14.79 3.57 4.57
N THR A 151 -15.45 4.37 5.42
CA THR A 151 -16.64 5.14 5.01
C THR A 151 -16.29 6.18 3.94
N HIS A 152 -15.18 6.91 4.09
CA HIS A 152 -14.71 7.85 3.06
C HIS A 152 -14.41 7.14 1.73
N LEU A 153 -13.67 6.03 1.75
CA LEU A 153 -13.44 5.23 0.55
C LEU A 153 -14.75 4.75 -0.10
N GLY A 154 -15.71 4.28 0.70
CA GLY A 154 -17.02 3.84 0.23
C GLY A 154 -17.83 4.94 -0.47
N ASN A 155 -17.57 6.20 -0.13
CA ASN A 155 -18.19 7.37 -0.76
C ASN A 155 -17.43 7.86 -2.00
N GLY A 156 -16.28 7.25 -2.32
CA GLY A 156 -15.40 7.68 -3.42
C GLY A 156 -14.44 8.81 -3.06
N ASP A 157 -14.28 9.13 -1.77
CA ASP A 157 -13.36 10.17 -1.31
C ASP A 157 -11.91 9.68 -1.33
N ASP A 158 -10.97 10.60 -1.57
CA ASP A 158 -9.54 10.35 -1.43
C ASP A 158 -9.12 10.45 0.03
N ILE A 159 -8.77 9.32 0.65
CA ILE A 159 -8.30 9.29 2.03
C ILE A 159 -6.87 9.81 2.19
N SER A 160 -6.08 9.95 1.12
CA SER A 160 -4.63 10.19 1.20
C SER A 160 -4.22 11.47 1.92
N ASN A 161 -5.14 12.42 2.07
CA ASN A 161 -4.91 13.71 2.74
C ASN A 161 -5.61 13.83 4.11
N LEU A 162 -6.34 12.79 4.55
CA LEU A 162 -7.04 12.82 5.84
C LEU A 162 -6.06 12.75 7.01
N THR A 163 -6.32 13.56 8.02
CA THR A 163 -5.47 13.74 9.20
C THR A 163 -6.26 13.55 10.50
N SER A 164 -5.55 13.61 11.63
CA SER A 164 -6.19 13.64 12.95
C SER A 164 -7.07 14.86 13.17
N ALA A 165 -6.77 16.00 12.53
CA ALA A 165 -7.60 17.20 12.62
C ALA A 165 -8.97 16.97 11.96
N ASP A 166 -9.00 16.32 10.79
CA ASP A 166 -10.24 15.97 10.09
C ASP A 166 -11.06 14.97 10.91
N TYR A 167 -10.40 14.00 11.53
CA TYR A 167 -11.07 13.05 12.43
C TYR A 167 -11.68 13.73 13.65
N LEU A 168 -10.96 14.68 14.27
CA LEU A 168 -11.48 15.47 15.39
C LEU A 168 -12.65 16.37 15.00
N GLN A 169 -12.60 16.97 13.80
CA GLN A 169 -13.71 17.75 13.27
C GLN A 169 -14.97 16.88 13.15
N MET A 170 -14.85 15.71 12.55
CA MET A 170 -15.95 14.75 12.43
C MET A 170 -16.53 14.36 13.81
N LEU A 171 -15.68 14.12 14.81
CA LEU A 171 -16.14 13.80 16.16
C LEU A 171 -16.93 14.94 16.80
N ASN A 172 -16.54 16.19 16.57
CA ASN A 172 -17.25 17.37 17.09
C ASN A 172 -18.59 17.60 16.39
N GLU A 173 -18.68 17.28 15.10
CA GLU A 173 -19.94 17.34 14.34
C GLU A 173 -20.93 16.25 14.76
N GLN A 174 -20.43 15.05 15.09
CA GLN A 174 -21.26 13.94 15.57
C GLN A 174 -21.65 14.05 17.06
N TYR A 175 -20.81 14.70 17.87
CA TYR A 175 -21.05 14.95 19.29
C TYR A 175 -20.86 16.44 19.60
N PRO A 176 -21.81 17.31 19.18
CA PRO A 176 -21.73 18.71 19.53
C PRO A 176 -21.70 18.82 21.05
N THR A 177 -20.65 19.44 21.58
CA THR A 177 -20.59 19.78 23.00
C THR A 177 -21.80 20.64 23.30
N THR A 178 -22.80 20.08 23.96
CA THR A 178 -23.87 20.84 24.60
C THR A 178 -23.20 21.78 25.59
N GLY A 179 -23.10 23.06 25.23
CA GLY A 179 -22.79 24.14 26.16
C GLY A 179 -23.91 24.33 27.18
#